data_AF-A0A7J0CGN8-F1
#
_entry.id   AF-A0A7J0CGN8-F1
#
_cell.length_a   1.000
_cell.length_b   1.000
_cell.length_c   1.000
_cell.angle_alpha   90.00
_cell.angle_beta   90.00
_cell.angle_gamma   90.00
#
_symmetry.space_group_name_H-M   'P 1'
#
loop_
_entity.id
_entity.type
_entity.pdbx_description
1 polymer ?
#
loop_
_entity_poly.entity_id
_entity_poly.type
_entity_poly.pdbx_seq_one_letter_code
_entity_poly.pdbx_strand_id
1 'polypeptide(L)' 'MVSKMRVLLGMLGLLALALGAIALLAAVNADATWFTVVPLGVLVIGASVFQSLGWFNKKSR' A
#
# COMPACT_ATOMS: atom_id res chain seq x y z
N MET A 1 -17.75 -11.91 2.71
CA MET A 1 -17.22 -12.23 1.38
C MET A 1 -17.10 -10.96 0.56
N VAL A 2 -16.09 -10.17 0.90
CA VAL A 2 -15.61 -9.14 -0.02
C VAL A 2 -15.19 -9.86 -1.31
N SER A 3 -15.39 -9.25 -2.48
CA SER A 3 -15.03 -9.92 -3.74
C SER A 3 -13.52 -10.15 -3.75
N LYS A 4 -13.11 -11.39 -4.03
CA LYS A 4 -11.69 -11.79 -4.14
C LYS A 4 -10.92 -10.86 -5.08
N MET A 5 -11.60 -10.35 -6.10
CA MET A 5 -11.06 -9.42 -7.10
C MET A 5 -10.79 -8.00 -6.53
N ARG A 6 -11.63 -7.51 -5.60
CA ARG A 6 -11.41 -6.19 -4.95
C ARG A 6 -10.21 -6.20 -4.02
N VAL A 7 -10.01 -7.32 -3.31
CA VAL A 7 -8.84 -7.53 -2.45
C VAL A 7 -7.59 -7.63 -3.30
N LEU A 8 -7.63 -8.40 -4.39
CA LEU A 8 -6.50 -8.53 -5.30
C LEU A 8 -6.08 -7.18 -5.87
N LEU A 9 -7.04 -6.35 -6.33
CA LEU A 9 -6.76 -5.00 -6.82
C LEU A 9 -6.22 -4.07 -5.72
N GLY A 10 -6.76 -4.16 -4.50
CA GLY A 10 -6.26 -3.38 -3.36
C GLY A 10 -4.81 -3.75 -3.01
N MET A 11 -4.48 -5.05 -2.98
CA MET A 11 -3.12 -5.52 -2.74
C MET A 11 -2.17 -5.15 -3.88
N LEU A 12 -2.61 -5.26 -5.15
CA LEU A 12 -1.81 -4.82 -6.30
C LEU A 12 -1.53 -3.32 -6.26
N GLY A 13 -2.52 -2.50 -5.90
CA GLY A 13 -2.34 -1.05 -5.74
C GLY A 13 -1.34 -0.71 -4.63
N LEU A 14 -1.43 -1.39 -3.48
CA LEU A 14 -0.47 -1.24 -2.38
C LEU A 14 0.94 -1.67 -2.78
N LEU A 15 1.05 -2.77 -3.52
CA LEU A 15 2.32 -3.25 -4.05
C LEU A 15 2.94 -2.21 -5.01
N ALA A 16 2.15 -1.68 -5.94
CA ALA A 16 2.60 -0.64 -6.87
C ALA A 16 3.03 0.63 -6.13
N LEU A 17 2.32 1.03 -5.08
CA LEU A 17 2.68 2.16 -4.22
C LEU A 17 4.00 1.92 -3.48
N ALA A 18 4.21 0.72 -2.92
CA ALA A 18 5.45 0.36 -2.25
C ALA A 18 6.63 0.38 -3.23
N LEU A 19 6.47 -0.18 -4.43
CA LEU A 19 7.49 -0.14 -5.48
C LEU A 19 7.76 1.28 -5.97
N GLY A 20 6.72 2.11 -6.12
CA GLY A 20 6.86 3.52 -6.46
C GLY A 20 7.63 4.31 -5.40
N ALA A 21 7.39 4.05 -4.11
CA ALA A 21 8.13 4.68 -3.02
C ALA A 21 9.61 4.26 -3.01
N ILE A 22 9.91 2.99 -3.29
CA ILE A 22 11.28 2.49 -3.43
C ILE A 22 11.97 3.17 -4.62
N ALA A 23 11.30 3.24 -5.77
CA ALA A 23 11.83 3.92 -6.95
C ALA A 23 12.08 5.42 -6.69
N LEU A 24 11.18 6.08 -5.95
CA LEU A 24 11.33 7.48 -5.56
C LEU A 24 12.54 7.68 -4.63
N LEU A 25 12.72 6.79 -3.64
CA LEU A 25 13.89 6.81 -2.74
C LEU A 25 15.20 6.61 -3.49
N ALA A 26 15.21 5.68 -4.46
CA ALA A 26 16.35 5.48 -5.33
C ALA A 26 16.64 6.72 -6.19
N ALA A 27 15.61 7.39 -6.70
CA ALA A 27 15.77 8.62 -7.49
C ALA A 27 16.37 9.78 -6.68
N VAL A 28 16.07 9.87 -5.38
CA VAL A 28 16.62 10.93 -4.51
C VAL A 28 17.94 10.54 -3.81
N ASN A 29 18.54 9.39 -4.13
CA ASN A 29 19.74 8.85 -3.47
C ASN A 29 19.61 8.83 -1.94
N ALA A 30 18.44 8.43 -1.42
CA ALA A 30 18.24 8.33 0.02
C ALA A 30 19.15 7.26 0.65
N ASP A 31 19.56 7.48 1.90
CA ASP A 31 20.31 6.48 2.67
C ASP A 31 19.55 5.15 2.75
N ALA A 32 20.32 4.05 2.78
CA ALA A 32 19.80 2.67 2.82
C ALA A 32 18.80 2.44 3.96
N THR A 33 18.92 3.18 5.07
CA THR A 33 17.99 3.14 6.20
C THR A 33 16.55 3.47 5.78
N TRP A 34 16.36 4.44 4.88
CA TRP A 34 15.04 4.88 4.44
C TRP A 34 14.31 3.83 3.59
N PHE A 35 15.05 2.96 2.89
CA PHE A 35 14.46 1.85 2.13
C PHE A 35 13.81 0.79 3.00
N THR A 36 14.08 0.77 4.31
CA THR A 36 13.37 -0.13 5.24
C THR A 36 12.15 0.56 5.84
N VAL A 37 12.27 1.83 6.22
CA VAL A 37 11.23 2.58 6.92
C VAL A 37 10.10 3.00 5.98
N VAL A 38 10.44 3.54 4.81
CA VAL A 38 9.46 4.15 3.90
C VAL A 38 8.51 3.10 3.30
N PRO A 39 8.96 1.94 2.79
CA PRO A 39 8.05 0.94 2.25
C PRO A 39 7.12 0.38 3.32
N LEU A 40 7.63 0.14 4.54
CA LEU A 40 6.80 -0.28 5.67
C LEU A 40 5.76 0.78 6.03
N GLY A 41 6.15 2.05 6.11
CA GLY A 41 5.22 3.16 6.35
C GLY A 41 4.13 3.26 5.29
N VAL A 42 4.49 3.13 4.01
CA VAL A 42 3.54 3.16 2.88
C VAL A 42 2.56 1.99 2.94
N LEU A 43 3.02 0.79 3.30
CA LEU A 43 2.14 -0.37 3.45
C LEU A 43 1.18 -0.19 4.63
N VAL A 44 1.65 0.28 5.79
CA VAL A 44 0.82 0.49 6.98
C VAL A 44 -0.20 1.59 6.75
N ILE A 45 0.24 2.75 6.27
CA ILE A 45 -0.64 3.90 6.01
C ILE A 45 -1.60 3.58 4.87
N GLY A 46 -1.09 3.04 3.76
CA GLY A 46 -1.90 2.67 2.60
C GLY A 46 -2.96 1.64 2.98
N ALA A 47 -2.60 0.57 3.69
CA ALA A 47 -3.56 -0.43 4.13
C ALA A 47 -4.60 0.16 5.09
N SER A 48 -4.19 1.03 6.02
CA SER A 48 -5.09 1.71 6.94
C SER A 48 -6.08 2.63 6.21
N VAL A 49 -5.63 3.36 5.19
CA VAL A 49 -6.49 4.21 4.36
C VAL A 49 -7.48 3.35 3.56
N PHE A 50 -7.02 2.30 2.88
CA PHE A 50 -7.91 1.38 2.15
C PHE A 50 -8.93 0.68 3.07
N GLN A 51 -8.53 0.37 4.31
CA GLN A 51 -9.40 -0.14 5.35
C GLN A 51 -10.47 0.90 5.76
N SER A 52 -10.06 2.14 6.03
CA SER A 52 -10.96 3.25 6.43
C SER A 52 -11.95 3.65 5.34
N LEU A 53 -11.55 3.58 4.07
CA LEU A 53 -12.47 3.77 2.93
C LEU A 53 -13.46 2.61 2.76
N GLY A 54 -13.36 1.57 3.60
CA GLY A 54 -14.21 0.40 3.52
C GLY A 54 -13.95 -0.45 2.27
N TRP A 55 -12.78 -0.31 1.62
CA TRP A 55 -12.44 -1.06 0.41
C TRP A 55 -12.37 -2.56 0.70
N PHE A 56 -11.82 -2.92 1.86
CA PHE A 56 -11.79 -4.29 2.38
C PHE A 56 -13.09 -4.71 3.11
N ASN A 57 -13.95 -3.75 3.45
CA ASN A 57 -15.25 -4.07 4.05
C ASN A 57 -16.21 -4.55 2.96
N LYS A 58 -16.94 -5.62 3.30
CA LYS A 58 -18.11 -6.03 2.52
C LYS A 58 -19.11 -4.87 2.63
N LYS A 59 -19.75 -4.45 1.53
CA LYS A 59 -20.86 -3.50 1.61
C LYS A 59 -21.86 -4.09 2.61
N SER A 60 -21.97 -3.48 3.78
CA SER A 60 -23.04 -3.83 4.72
C SER A 60 -24.33 -3.59 3.96
N ARG A 61 -25.24 -4.58 4.03
CA ARG A 61 -26.57 -4.47 3.44
C ARG A 61 -27.21 -3.14 3.81
#